data_AF-A0A151Z2Y8-F1
#
_entry.id   AF-A0A151Z2Y8-F1
#
_cell.length_a   1.000
_cell.length_b   1.000
_cell.length_c   1.000
_cell.angle_alpha   90.00
_cell.angle_beta   90.00
_cell.angle_gamma   90.00
#
_symmetry.space_group_name_H-M   'P 1'
#
loop_
_entity.id
_entity.type
_entity.pdbx_description
1 polymer ?
#
loop_
_entity_poly.entity_id
_entity_poly.type
_entity_poly.pdbx_seq_one_letter_code
_entity_poly.pdbx_strand_id
1 'polypeptide(L)'
;MIVVSCLMIINFNIELIQSSSENYQNRPYFSLKLLKQSNINNDNNNRENGVNSLHLNQQTVFHKYNNQQYQEKIKEYQSEIDKRIEQYRIEHQQQQDWRIKHYQKNPQETRKPALDFYQGLDKEFQIFPDYLKSLNSQRTKQHYDISIVTQTTVDRLEKVKLMAEKWLAPLSVAVFILNEDKDIDILEKYVSNCPILQEFCDFHLLLANHTRYPVNNLRNLAIQNSKTEFVFNLDVDFLPPLGLHQYIREHIHKQKNDITYSNSEDESKFAFVVPSFSSSIHPKNHPDDKLKLTELVYQHLVEPSNLKLCWNCHSPTNFTHWFQSNEAYQIRYKWIYEPYLIYNRTNAPTFDERLKGYGFDKNSHSFVLAVSGYRFIVLPHAFIIHINHESSNWQGPSVKDQLWDSLSIACDIIKDIKLKYNYSLDDSMFNEPILSQCFTDLHW
;
A
#
# COMPACT_ATOMS: atom_id res chain seq x y z
N MET A 1 -0.84 -6.15 83.88
CA MET A 1 -1.29 -6.14 82.47
C MET A 1 -0.16 -6.75 81.65
N ILE A 2 -0.15 -8.07 81.49
CA ILE A 2 -0.88 -8.81 80.43
C ILE A 2 -0.17 -8.54 79.08
N VAL A 3 0.74 -9.41 78.59
CA VAL A 3 0.59 -10.81 78.07
C VAL A 3 0.63 -10.72 76.53
N VAL A 4 1.70 -11.26 75.89
CA VAL A 4 1.74 -12.59 75.19
C VAL A 4 1.03 -12.49 73.84
N SER A 5 1.38 -13.14 72.74
CA SER A 5 2.49 -13.99 72.29
C SER A 5 2.14 -14.34 70.84
N CYS A 6 3.15 -14.70 70.08
CA CYS A 6 3.24 -15.89 69.22
C CYS A 6 2.16 -16.26 68.18
N LEU A 7 2.71 -16.97 67.20
CA LEU A 7 2.21 -18.11 66.44
C LEU A 7 1.51 -17.80 65.10
N MET A 8 1.82 -18.48 64.00
CA MET A 8 2.86 -19.45 63.58
C MET A 8 2.40 -19.94 62.18
N ILE A 9 3.31 -20.10 61.21
CA ILE A 9 3.75 -21.38 60.58
C ILE A 9 2.68 -22.02 59.66
N ILE A 10 2.94 -22.38 58.39
CA ILE A 10 3.73 -23.52 57.84
C ILE A 10 3.93 -23.27 56.32
N ASN A 11 5.17 -23.05 55.83
CA ASN A 11 6.19 -23.97 55.27
C ASN A 11 6.12 -24.28 53.75
N PHE A 12 7.29 -24.04 53.12
CA PHE A 12 8.03 -24.84 52.13
C PHE A 12 7.32 -25.37 50.86
N ASN A 13 7.84 -25.00 49.68
CA ASN A 13 8.98 -25.72 49.10
C ASN A 13 9.61 -24.96 47.92
N ILE A 14 10.94 -24.97 47.87
CA ILE A 14 11.75 -24.66 46.69
C ILE A 14 11.86 -25.99 45.93
N GLU A 15 11.37 -26.05 44.68
CA GLU A 15 11.83 -27.04 43.72
C GLU A 15 12.11 -26.40 42.36
N LEU A 16 13.35 -26.61 41.93
CA LEU A 16 13.84 -26.50 40.57
C LEU A 16 13.01 -27.34 39.60
N ILE A 17 12.47 -26.73 38.54
CA ILE A 17 12.15 -27.43 37.27
C ILE A 17 12.42 -26.41 36.15
N GLN A 18 13.64 -26.35 35.63
CA GLN A 18 14.06 -26.99 34.37
C GLN A 18 13.01 -26.91 33.24
N SER A 19 13.41 -26.17 32.21
CA SER A 19 12.92 -26.18 30.83
C SER A 19 12.12 -27.42 30.42
N SER A 20 10.87 -27.21 30.02
CA SER A 20 10.16 -28.07 29.07
C SER A 20 9.85 -27.25 27.81
N SER A 21 10.88 -27.13 26.97
CA SER A 21 10.74 -26.95 25.54
C SER A 21 10.16 -28.22 24.93
N GLU A 22 8.84 -28.43 24.99
CA GLU A 22 8.14 -29.46 24.21
C GLU A 22 6.62 -29.35 24.43
N ASN A 23 5.92 -28.84 23.42
CA ASN A 23 4.52 -29.15 23.02
C ASN A 23 3.82 -27.98 22.31
N TYR A 24 4.30 -27.59 21.12
CA TYR A 24 3.52 -26.73 20.21
C TYR A 24 3.45 -27.28 18.77
N GLN A 25 3.70 -28.57 18.56
CA GLN A 25 3.57 -29.22 17.25
C GLN A 25 2.19 -29.85 16.96
N ASN A 26 1.22 -29.78 17.87
CA ASN A 26 -0.07 -30.48 17.73
C ASN A 26 -1.31 -29.58 17.95
N ARG A 27 -1.40 -28.42 17.29
CA ARG A 27 -2.73 -27.87 16.95
C ARG A 27 -3.11 -28.42 15.58
N PRO A 28 -4.28 -29.07 15.42
CA PRO A 28 -4.71 -29.53 14.11
C PRO A 28 -4.97 -28.29 13.25
N TYR A 29 -4.14 -28.09 12.23
CA TYR A 29 -4.44 -27.18 11.13
C TYR A 29 -5.83 -27.56 10.60
N PHE A 30 -6.81 -26.69 10.77
CA PHE A 30 -8.09 -26.80 10.09
C PHE A 30 -7.83 -26.58 8.60
N SER A 31 -7.42 -27.64 7.90
CA SER A 31 -7.47 -27.65 6.45
C SER A 31 -8.94 -27.54 6.09
N LEU A 32 -9.31 -26.51 5.33
CA LEU A 32 -10.60 -26.36 4.64
C LEU A 32 -10.84 -27.45 3.57
N LYS A 33 -10.39 -28.69 3.80
CA LYS A 33 -10.83 -29.90 3.08
C LYS A 33 -12.08 -30.46 3.75
N LEU A 34 -13.21 -29.78 3.63
CA LEU A 34 -14.52 -30.43 3.83
C LEU A 34 -15.60 -29.72 3.01
N LEU A 35 -15.37 -29.62 1.70
CA LEU A 35 -16.41 -29.45 0.67
C LEU A 35 -15.97 -30.19 -0.61
N LYS A 36 -15.74 -31.49 -0.48
CA LYS A 36 -15.69 -32.42 -1.62
C LYS A 36 -16.57 -33.61 -1.28
N GLN A 37 -17.86 -33.51 -1.62
CA GLN A 37 -18.70 -34.60 -2.15
C GLN A 37 -20.18 -34.17 -2.09
N SER A 38 -20.64 -33.47 -3.11
CA SER A 38 -21.92 -33.72 -3.78
C SER A 38 -22.09 -32.70 -4.91
N ASN A 39 -22.33 -33.19 -6.12
CA ASN A 39 -22.66 -32.45 -7.34
C ASN A 39 -21.50 -31.82 -8.14
N ILE A 40 -20.43 -32.59 -8.36
CA ILE A 40 -19.58 -32.39 -9.55
C ILE A 40 -20.25 -33.18 -10.67
N ASN A 41 -21.03 -32.51 -11.52
CA ASN A 41 -21.17 -32.84 -12.96
C ASN A 41 -22.12 -31.93 -13.76
N ASN A 42 -22.73 -30.87 -13.18
CA ASN A 42 -23.52 -29.91 -13.97
C ASN A 42 -23.18 -28.41 -13.78
N ASP A 43 -22.26 -28.05 -12.88
CA ASP A 43 -21.95 -26.65 -12.55
C ASP A 43 -20.72 -26.04 -13.26
N ASN A 44 -19.87 -26.86 -13.89
CA ASN A 44 -18.65 -26.34 -14.54
C ASN A 44 -18.96 -25.49 -15.78
N ASN A 45 -19.97 -25.87 -16.57
CA ASN A 45 -20.35 -25.09 -17.77
C ASN A 45 -21.02 -23.75 -17.42
N ASN A 46 -21.77 -23.66 -16.32
CA ASN A 46 -22.42 -22.40 -15.91
C ASN A 46 -21.46 -21.44 -15.20
N ARG A 47 -20.44 -21.95 -14.47
CA ARG A 47 -19.41 -21.11 -13.84
C ARG A 47 -18.38 -20.58 -14.84
N GLU A 48 -17.97 -21.38 -15.82
CA GLU A 48 -17.14 -20.88 -16.93
C GLU A 48 -17.86 -19.80 -17.74
N ASN A 49 -19.18 -19.94 -17.96
CA ASN A 49 -19.98 -18.90 -18.61
C ASN A 49 -20.16 -17.63 -17.76
N GLY A 50 -20.22 -17.74 -16.43
CA GLY A 50 -20.31 -16.60 -15.52
C GLY A 50 -18.99 -15.81 -15.40
N VAL A 51 -17.85 -16.51 -15.32
CA VAL A 51 -16.52 -15.89 -15.32
C VAL A 51 -16.18 -15.32 -16.70
N ASN A 52 -16.55 -16.01 -17.79
CA ASN A 52 -16.39 -15.49 -19.15
C ASN A 52 -17.29 -14.27 -19.42
N SER A 53 -18.49 -14.17 -18.85
CA SER A 53 -19.34 -12.98 -19.00
C SER A 53 -18.82 -11.77 -18.20
N LEU A 54 -18.24 -11.99 -17.02
CA LEU A 54 -17.49 -10.97 -16.27
C LEU A 54 -16.22 -10.52 -17.00
N HIS A 55 -15.49 -11.44 -17.64
CA HIS A 55 -14.33 -11.11 -18.48
C HIS A 55 -14.72 -10.39 -19.79
N LEU A 56 -15.80 -10.79 -20.47
CA LEU A 56 -16.26 -10.11 -21.69
C LEU A 56 -16.70 -8.65 -21.43
N ASN A 57 -17.26 -8.36 -20.26
CA ASN A 57 -17.64 -6.99 -19.88
C ASN A 57 -16.44 -6.09 -19.53
N GLN A 58 -15.26 -6.66 -19.24
CA GLN A 58 -14.06 -5.86 -18.95
C GLN A 58 -13.40 -5.34 -20.24
N GLN A 59 -13.48 -6.07 -21.36
CA GLN A 59 -12.92 -5.64 -22.64
C GLN A 59 -13.70 -4.45 -23.27
N THR A 60 -15.00 -4.32 -23.00
CA THR A 60 -15.87 -3.29 -23.59
C THR A 60 -15.77 -1.92 -22.91
N VAL A 61 -15.20 -1.81 -21.70
CA VAL A 61 -15.04 -0.52 -21.02
C VAL A 61 -13.97 0.35 -21.67
N PHE A 62 -12.93 -0.25 -22.29
CA PHE A 62 -11.73 0.47 -22.71
C PHE A 62 -11.60 0.79 -24.20
N HIS A 63 -12.50 0.28 -25.06
CA HIS A 63 -12.58 0.76 -26.46
C HIS A 63 -13.16 2.18 -26.60
N LYS A 64 -13.66 2.79 -25.52
CA LYS A 64 -14.29 4.12 -25.52
C LYS A 64 -13.29 5.29 -25.53
N TYR A 65 -12.03 5.09 -25.14
CA TYR A 65 -11.07 6.18 -24.94
C TYR A 65 -10.61 6.84 -26.25
N ASN A 66 -10.69 6.15 -27.38
CA ASN A 66 -10.38 6.70 -28.71
C ASN A 66 -11.57 7.44 -29.35
N ASN A 67 -12.69 7.61 -28.64
CA ASN A 67 -13.85 8.32 -29.14
C ASN A 67 -13.64 9.85 -29.07
N GLN A 68 -13.77 10.54 -30.20
CA GLN A 68 -13.59 12.00 -30.27
C GLN A 68 -14.51 12.77 -29.32
N GLN A 69 -15.78 12.35 -29.17
CA GLN A 69 -16.76 12.98 -28.27
C GLN A 69 -16.34 12.84 -26.80
N TYR A 70 -15.69 11.74 -26.44
CA TYR A 70 -15.14 11.52 -25.09
C TYR A 70 -14.06 12.55 -24.77
N GLN A 71 -13.15 12.77 -25.72
CA GLN A 71 -12.04 13.70 -25.58
C GLN A 71 -12.51 15.16 -25.55
N GLU A 72 -13.54 15.51 -26.33
CA GLU A 72 -14.14 16.84 -26.30
C GLU A 72 -14.74 17.16 -24.93
N LYS A 73 -15.45 16.21 -24.30
CA LYS A 73 -16.00 16.41 -22.95
C LYS A 73 -14.94 16.60 -21.87
N ILE A 74 -13.83 15.86 -21.92
CA ILE A 74 -12.73 16.07 -20.96
C ILE A 74 -12.18 17.50 -21.09
N LYS A 75 -12.05 18.01 -22.32
CA LYS A 75 -11.58 19.38 -22.57
C LYS A 75 -12.52 20.44 -22.01
N GLU A 76 -13.83 20.21 -21.97
CA GLU A 76 -14.80 21.13 -21.37
C GLU A 76 -14.52 21.37 -19.89
N TYR A 77 -14.14 20.32 -19.14
CA TYR A 77 -13.86 20.41 -17.70
C TYR A 77 -12.46 20.94 -17.38
N GLN A 78 -11.53 20.79 -18.33
CA GLN A 78 -10.10 20.97 -18.11
C GLN A 78 -9.71 22.34 -17.55
N SER A 79 -10.25 23.42 -18.11
CA SER A 79 -9.88 24.79 -17.72
C SER A 79 -10.13 25.05 -16.23
N GLU A 80 -11.23 24.52 -15.69
CA GLU A 80 -11.57 24.71 -14.28
C GLU A 80 -10.73 23.80 -13.36
N ILE A 81 -10.46 22.57 -13.82
CA ILE A 81 -9.56 21.64 -13.11
C ILE A 81 -8.14 22.22 -13.00
N ASP A 82 -7.62 22.81 -14.06
CA ASP A 82 -6.28 23.41 -14.08
C ASP A 82 -6.16 24.60 -13.13
N LYS A 83 -7.16 25.49 -13.12
CA LYS A 83 -7.21 26.58 -12.13
C LYS A 83 -7.19 26.05 -10.70
N ARG A 84 -7.89 24.94 -10.43
CA ARG A 84 -7.95 24.35 -9.10
C ARG A 84 -6.62 23.73 -8.67
N ILE A 85 -5.96 23.01 -9.57
CA ILE A 85 -4.62 22.47 -9.32
C ILE A 85 -3.63 23.60 -9.06
N GLU A 86 -3.69 24.68 -9.85
CA GLU A 86 -2.84 25.85 -9.66
C GLU A 86 -3.12 26.56 -8.32
N GLN A 87 -4.39 26.64 -7.91
CA GLN A 87 -4.76 27.16 -6.59
C GLN A 87 -4.13 26.32 -5.46
N TYR A 88 -4.12 24.99 -5.56
CA TYR A 88 -3.43 24.13 -4.59
C TYR A 88 -1.92 24.41 -4.52
N ARG A 89 -1.28 24.65 -5.67
CA ARG A 89 0.14 25.03 -5.74
C ARG A 89 0.42 26.34 -4.99
N ILE A 90 -0.42 27.35 -5.22
CA ILE A 90 -0.29 28.67 -4.59
C ILE A 90 -0.50 28.58 -3.09
N GLU A 91 -1.55 27.88 -2.64
CA GLU A 91 -1.83 27.67 -1.21
C GLU A 91 -0.65 26.98 -0.49
N HIS A 92 -0.10 25.93 -1.10
CA HIS A 92 1.07 25.24 -0.58
C HIS A 92 2.29 26.16 -0.49
N GLN A 93 2.58 26.94 -1.54
CA GLN A 93 3.72 27.86 -1.56
C GLN A 93 3.61 28.92 -0.45
N GLN A 94 2.41 29.49 -0.25
CA GLN A 94 2.16 30.44 0.83
C GLN A 94 2.38 29.81 2.22
N GLN A 95 1.92 28.57 2.42
CA GLN A 95 2.13 27.85 3.67
C GLN A 95 3.62 27.57 3.93
N GLN A 96 4.36 27.18 2.90
CA GLN A 96 5.80 26.93 2.99
C GLN A 96 6.57 28.22 3.31
N ASP A 97 6.28 29.32 2.61
CA ASP A 97 6.89 30.63 2.87
C ASP A 97 6.59 31.11 4.29
N TRP A 98 5.36 30.89 4.77
CA TRP A 98 4.99 31.22 6.15
C TRP A 98 5.80 30.39 7.15
N ARG A 99 5.94 29.07 6.94
CA ARG A 99 6.75 28.20 7.79
C ARG A 99 8.21 28.64 7.83
N ILE A 100 8.82 28.88 6.67
CA ILE A 100 10.23 29.32 6.56
C ILE A 100 10.47 30.65 7.29
N LYS A 101 9.49 31.57 7.29
CA LYS A 101 9.59 32.87 7.98
C LYS A 101 9.42 32.78 9.49
N HIS A 102 8.56 31.89 9.98
CA HIS A 102 8.16 31.84 11.40
C HIS A 102 8.80 30.69 12.19
N TYR A 103 9.28 29.65 11.51
CA TYR A 103 10.05 28.54 12.08
C TYR A 103 11.52 28.69 11.72
N GLN A 104 12.14 29.79 12.15
CA GLN A 104 13.61 29.89 12.19
C GLN A 104 14.09 29.66 13.62
N LYS A 105 14.84 28.58 13.81
CA LYS A 105 15.44 28.09 15.06
C LYS A 105 14.45 27.58 16.12
N ASN A 106 14.23 26.28 16.09
CA ASN A 106 14.40 25.49 17.31
C ASN A 106 15.17 24.24 16.93
N PRO A 107 16.29 23.91 17.60
CA PRO A 107 16.95 22.63 17.38
C PRO A 107 15.96 21.54 17.83
N GLN A 108 15.26 20.96 16.85
CA GLN A 108 14.46 19.76 17.02
C GLN A 108 15.34 18.56 17.42
N GLU A 109 16.66 18.74 17.55
CA GLU A 109 17.70 17.81 17.99
C GLU A 109 17.47 17.10 19.35
N THR A 110 16.40 17.41 20.09
CA THR A 110 16.22 16.90 21.46
C THR A 110 15.09 15.88 21.64
N ARG A 111 14.22 15.68 20.65
CA ARG A 111 13.20 14.62 20.78
C ARG A 111 13.84 13.28 20.44
N LYS A 112 13.69 12.28 21.30
CA LYS A 112 14.01 10.88 20.95
C LYS A 112 12.73 10.24 20.44
N PRO A 113 12.77 9.44 19.35
CA PRO A 113 11.59 8.69 18.93
C PRO A 113 11.06 7.81 20.06
N ALA A 114 9.74 7.61 20.09
CA ALA A 114 9.10 6.86 21.17
C ALA A 114 9.56 5.39 21.19
N LEU A 115 9.56 4.75 22.37
CA LEU A 115 10.12 3.40 22.54
C LEU A 115 9.42 2.35 21.66
N ASP A 116 8.10 2.49 21.47
CA ASP A 116 7.26 1.62 20.64
C ASP A 116 7.68 1.62 19.16
N PHE A 117 8.32 2.70 18.69
CA PHE A 117 8.86 2.81 17.34
C PHE A 117 10.05 1.85 17.13
N TYR A 118 10.91 1.70 18.14
CA TYR A 118 12.05 0.78 18.10
C TYR A 118 11.69 -0.67 18.45
N GLN A 119 10.58 -0.90 19.16
CA GLN A 119 10.14 -2.25 19.53
C GLN A 119 9.83 -3.10 18.29
N GLY A 120 10.40 -4.31 18.23
CA GLY A 120 10.29 -5.21 17.08
C GLY A 120 11.28 -4.94 15.95
N LEU A 121 12.26 -4.03 16.14
CA LEU A 121 13.40 -3.95 15.22
C LEU A 121 14.41 -5.09 15.46
N ASP A 122 14.65 -5.43 16.73
CA ASP A 122 15.62 -6.46 17.14
C ASP A 122 14.98 -7.84 17.38
N LYS A 123 13.70 -8.02 17.01
CA LYS A 123 12.96 -9.28 17.20
C LYS A 123 12.20 -9.62 15.93
N GLU A 124 12.34 -10.86 15.46
CA GLU A 124 11.53 -11.36 14.36
C GLU A 124 10.06 -11.45 14.78
N PHE A 125 9.16 -10.91 13.95
CA PHE A 125 7.73 -11.11 14.12
C PHE A 125 7.37 -12.57 13.87
N GLN A 126 6.41 -13.09 14.64
CA GLN A 126 5.81 -14.37 14.30
C GLN A 126 4.88 -14.16 13.11
N ILE A 127 5.20 -14.82 11.99
CA ILE A 127 4.45 -14.73 10.74
C ILE A 127 3.86 -16.08 10.35
N PHE A 128 2.66 -16.05 9.78
CA PHE A 128 1.99 -17.20 9.21
C PHE A 128 1.66 -16.90 7.74
N PRO A 129 2.62 -17.09 6.81
CA PRO A 129 2.36 -16.91 5.40
C PRO A 129 1.36 -17.94 4.88
N ASP A 130 0.50 -17.52 3.97
CA ASP A 130 -0.53 -18.34 3.34
C ASP A 130 -1.46 -19.04 4.36
N TYR A 131 -1.81 -18.34 5.43
CA TYR A 131 -2.69 -18.87 6.48
C TYR A 131 -4.06 -19.27 5.91
N LEU A 132 -4.67 -18.41 5.09
CA LEU A 132 -5.83 -18.75 4.26
C LEU A 132 -5.46 -18.56 2.79
N LYS A 133 -5.57 -19.64 2.00
CA LYS A 133 -5.27 -19.61 0.56
C LYS A 133 -6.53 -19.43 -0.27
N SER A 134 -6.43 -18.60 -1.30
CA SER A 134 -7.45 -18.46 -2.34
C SER A 134 -7.70 -19.78 -3.08
N LEU A 135 -8.95 -20.01 -3.48
CA LEU A 135 -9.36 -21.15 -4.30
C LEU A 135 -8.69 -21.12 -5.68
N ASN A 136 -8.46 -19.93 -6.24
CA ASN A 136 -7.76 -19.75 -7.52
C ASN A 136 -6.23 -19.80 -7.41
N SER A 137 -5.67 -20.07 -6.23
CA SER A 137 -4.21 -20.09 -5.97
C SER A 137 -3.36 -20.91 -6.97
N GLN A 138 -3.92 -21.97 -7.55
CA GLN A 138 -3.24 -22.80 -8.55
C GLN A 138 -3.33 -22.22 -9.97
N ARG A 139 -4.41 -21.50 -10.29
CA ARG A 139 -4.64 -20.86 -11.59
C ARG A 139 -3.92 -19.51 -11.71
N THR A 140 -3.54 -18.92 -10.56
CA THR A 140 -2.96 -17.58 -10.46
C THR A 140 -1.78 -17.36 -11.39
N LYS A 141 -0.83 -18.31 -11.40
CA LYS A 141 0.43 -18.18 -12.18
C LYS A 141 0.26 -18.28 -13.69
N GLN A 142 -0.87 -18.80 -14.17
CA GLN A 142 -1.10 -19.01 -15.61
C GLN A 142 -2.03 -17.95 -16.22
N HIS A 143 -2.78 -17.21 -15.40
CA HIS A 143 -3.84 -16.31 -15.89
C HIS A 143 -3.69 -14.86 -15.42
N TYR A 144 -2.92 -14.60 -14.36
CA TYR A 144 -2.78 -13.27 -13.79
C TYR A 144 -1.30 -12.86 -13.73
N ASP A 145 -1.03 -11.66 -14.24
CA ASP A 145 0.32 -11.08 -14.23
C ASP A 145 0.55 -10.17 -13.02
N ILE A 146 -0.55 -9.71 -12.38
CA ILE A 146 -0.53 -8.70 -11.31
C ILE A 146 -1.40 -9.14 -10.13
N SER A 147 -0.89 -8.97 -8.90
CA SER A 147 -1.70 -9.01 -7.69
C SER A 147 -1.74 -7.63 -7.05
N ILE A 148 -2.87 -7.26 -6.43
CA ILE A 148 -2.81 -6.21 -5.41
C ILE A 148 -2.12 -6.80 -4.17
N VAL A 149 -1.20 -6.04 -3.60
CA VAL A 149 -0.61 -6.32 -2.28
C VAL A 149 -1.09 -5.24 -1.32
N THR A 150 -1.69 -5.64 -0.22
CA THR A 150 -2.25 -4.73 0.78
C THR A 150 -1.98 -5.26 2.18
N GLN A 151 -2.05 -4.35 3.15
CA GLN A 151 -1.96 -4.63 4.57
C GLN A 151 -3.21 -4.14 5.29
N THR A 152 -3.64 -4.82 6.35
CA THR A 152 -4.87 -4.50 7.07
C THR A 152 -4.87 -5.03 8.50
N THR A 153 -5.86 -4.59 9.28
CA THR A 153 -6.33 -5.23 10.51
C THR A 153 -7.70 -5.86 10.29
N VAL A 154 -8.18 -6.68 11.24
CA VAL A 154 -9.46 -7.38 11.12
C VAL A 154 -10.69 -6.47 11.18
N ASP A 155 -10.58 -5.27 11.73
CA ASP A 155 -11.66 -4.25 11.70
C ASP A 155 -11.88 -3.63 10.31
N ARG A 156 -10.99 -3.89 9.34
CA ARG A 156 -11.05 -3.33 7.98
C ARG A 156 -11.31 -4.37 6.88
N LEU A 157 -11.71 -5.59 7.23
CA LEU A 157 -11.95 -6.68 6.25
C LEU A 157 -13.03 -6.34 5.21
N GLU A 158 -14.03 -5.51 5.55
CA GLU A 158 -15.02 -5.05 4.56
C GLU A 158 -14.38 -4.26 3.41
N LYS A 159 -13.27 -3.55 3.66
CA LYS A 159 -12.55 -2.81 2.62
C LYS A 159 -11.75 -3.75 1.71
N VAL A 160 -11.18 -4.82 2.26
CA VAL A 160 -10.56 -5.89 1.46
C VAL A 160 -11.59 -6.53 0.54
N LYS A 161 -12.82 -6.77 1.03
CA LYS A 161 -13.92 -7.25 0.21
C LYS A 161 -14.28 -6.28 -0.92
N LEU A 162 -14.48 -5.00 -0.63
CA LEU A 162 -14.76 -3.99 -1.66
C LEU A 162 -13.65 -3.91 -2.71
N MET A 163 -12.39 -4.00 -2.28
CA MET A 163 -11.23 -4.03 -3.16
C MET A 163 -11.25 -5.28 -4.06
N ALA A 164 -11.56 -6.46 -3.51
CA ALA A 164 -11.68 -7.71 -4.27
C ALA A 164 -12.84 -7.68 -5.29
N GLU A 165 -13.97 -7.10 -4.92
CA GLU A 165 -15.14 -6.90 -5.81
C GLU A 165 -14.83 -6.00 -7.01
N LYS A 166 -13.93 -5.01 -6.85
CA LYS A 166 -13.47 -4.14 -7.94
C LYS A 166 -12.31 -4.72 -8.74
N TRP A 167 -11.38 -5.40 -8.07
CA TRP A 167 -10.16 -5.91 -8.70
C TRP A 167 -10.38 -7.17 -9.53
N LEU A 168 -11.21 -8.11 -9.04
CA LEU A 168 -11.54 -9.39 -9.70
C LEU A 168 -10.33 -10.18 -10.22
N ALA A 169 -9.23 -10.08 -9.47
CA ALA A 169 -7.93 -10.67 -9.73
C ALA A 169 -7.26 -10.91 -8.37
N PRO A 170 -6.07 -11.54 -8.30
CA PRO A 170 -5.48 -11.99 -7.04
C PRO A 170 -5.12 -10.82 -6.09
N LEU A 171 -5.33 -11.04 -4.78
CA LEU A 171 -4.88 -10.18 -3.70
C LEU A 171 -3.98 -10.97 -2.76
N SER A 172 -2.85 -10.40 -2.36
CA SER A 172 -2.08 -10.85 -1.20
C SER A 172 -2.28 -9.85 -0.07
N VAL A 173 -2.82 -10.34 1.05
CA VAL A 173 -3.32 -9.53 2.15
C VAL A 173 -2.56 -9.88 3.43
N ALA A 174 -1.70 -8.98 3.91
CA ALA A 174 -1.07 -9.12 5.21
C ALA A 174 -1.99 -8.57 6.31
N VAL A 175 -2.33 -9.40 7.30
CA VAL A 175 -3.21 -9.05 8.41
C VAL A 175 -2.39 -8.90 9.68
N PHE A 176 -2.45 -7.72 10.29
CA PHE A 176 -1.87 -7.48 11.60
C PHE A 176 -2.79 -7.99 12.71
N ILE A 177 -2.31 -8.97 13.47
CA ILE A 177 -3.06 -9.67 14.52
C ILE A 177 -2.64 -9.10 15.87
N LEU A 178 -3.54 -8.36 16.52
CA LEU A 178 -3.31 -7.74 17.82
C LEU A 178 -3.64 -8.69 18.98
N ASN A 179 -4.70 -9.49 18.80
CA ASN A 179 -5.11 -10.53 19.73
C ASN A 179 -5.29 -11.84 18.96
N GLU A 180 -4.41 -12.81 19.20
CA GLU A 180 -4.35 -14.06 18.43
C GLU A 180 -5.70 -14.78 18.38
N ASP A 181 -6.31 -15.08 19.54
CA ASP A 181 -7.56 -15.84 19.58
C ASP A 181 -8.74 -15.07 18.94
N LYS A 182 -8.88 -13.78 19.25
CA LYS A 182 -10.01 -12.97 18.80
C LYS A 182 -9.91 -12.58 17.33
N ASP A 183 -8.77 -12.08 16.90
CA ASP A 183 -8.62 -11.54 15.55
C ASP A 183 -8.60 -12.66 14.51
N ILE A 184 -8.00 -13.82 14.83
CA ILE A 184 -8.03 -14.99 13.94
C ILE A 184 -9.48 -15.51 13.78
N ASP A 185 -10.26 -15.61 14.86
CA ASP A 185 -11.68 -16.01 14.77
C ASP A 185 -12.50 -15.04 13.89
N ILE A 186 -12.29 -13.73 14.05
CA ILE A 186 -12.94 -12.72 13.21
C ILE A 186 -12.56 -12.91 11.74
N LEU A 187 -11.26 -13.10 11.44
CA LEU A 187 -10.77 -13.29 10.09
C LEU A 187 -11.37 -14.55 9.45
N GLU A 188 -11.27 -15.69 10.11
CA GLU A 188 -11.76 -16.98 9.59
C GLU A 188 -13.26 -16.95 9.35
N LYS A 189 -14.03 -16.42 10.31
CA LYS A 189 -15.48 -16.27 10.18
C LYS A 189 -15.86 -15.32 9.06
N TYR A 190 -15.17 -14.20 8.90
CA TYR A 190 -15.47 -13.23 7.84
C TYR A 190 -15.15 -13.82 6.46
N VAL A 191 -13.98 -14.42 6.28
CA VAL A 191 -13.55 -15.02 5.00
C VAL A 191 -14.42 -16.21 4.61
N SER A 192 -14.75 -17.11 5.55
CA SER A 192 -15.62 -18.28 5.29
C SER A 192 -17.04 -17.91 4.83
N ASN A 193 -17.52 -16.71 5.17
CA ASN A 193 -18.82 -16.19 4.73
C ASN A 193 -18.72 -15.26 3.52
N CYS A 194 -17.54 -15.08 2.93
CA CYS A 194 -17.32 -14.15 1.82
C CYS A 194 -16.69 -14.85 0.60
N PRO A 195 -17.51 -15.28 -0.39
CA PRO A 195 -17.02 -16.02 -1.55
C PRO A 195 -15.96 -15.29 -2.37
N ILE A 196 -16.08 -13.97 -2.55
CA ILE A 196 -15.11 -13.18 -3.33
C ILE A 196 -13.72 -13.18 -2.68
N LEU A 197 -13.66 -13.18 -1.34
CA LEU A 197 -12.39 -13.27 -0.62
C LEU A 197 -11.79 -14.67 -0.72
N GLN A 198 -12.62 -15.72 -0.58
CA GLN A 198 -12.16 -17.10 -0.80
C GLN A 198 -11.64 -17.32 -2.20
N GLU A 199 -12.22 -16.64 -3.20
CA GLU A 199 -11.84 -16.81 -4.59
C GLU A 199 -10.49 -16.16 -4.90
N PHE A 200 -10.25 -14.93 -4.44
CA PHE A 200 -9.14 -14.10 -4.91
C PHE A 200 -8.06 -13.76 -3.87
N CYS A 201 -8.33 -13.92 -2.57
CA CYS A 201 -7.43 -13.42 -1.53
C CYS A 201 -6.61 -14.53 -0.87
N ASP A 202 -5.30 -14.33 -0.81
CA ASP A 202 -4.40 -15.05 0.07
C ASP A 202 -4.13 -14.18 1.31
N PHE A 203 -4.38 -14.72 2.51
CA PHE A 203 -4.17 -14.01 3.77
C PHE A 203 -2.91 -14.52 4.49
N HIS A 204 -2.06 -13.59 4.90
CA HIS A 204 -0.81 -13.84 5.64
C HIS A 204 -0.91 -13.13 6.99
N LEU A 205 -0.57 -13.79 8.09
CA LEU A 205 -0.67 -13.18 9.41
C LEU A 205 0.68 -12.67 9.90
N LEU A 206 0.67 -11.53 10.58
CA LEU A 206 1.80 -11.01 11.35
C LEU A 206 1.28 -10.69 12.75
N LEU A 207 1.79 -11.38 13.76
CA LEU A 207 1.36 -11.19 15.15
C LEU A 207 2.06 -9.98 15.76
N ALA A 208 1.28 -9.16 16.45
CA ALA A 208 1.75 -8.01 17.19
C ALA A 208 2.70 -8.42 18.31
N ASN A 209 3.78 -7.67 18.47
CA ASN A 209 4.78 -7.88 19.53
C ASN A 209 5.11 -6.53 20.19
N HIS A 210 4.13 -5.96 20.89
CA HIS A 210 4.19 -4.63 21.54
C HIS A 210 4.57 -3.46 20.61
N THR A 211 4.71 -3.70 19.31
CA THR A 211 5.16 -2.71 18.33
C THR A 211 4.03 -1.78 17.88
N ARG A 212 4.40 -0.57 17.46
CA ARG A 212 3.52 0.25 16.62
C ARG A 212 3.23 -0.47 15.30
N TYR A 213 2.09 -0.16 14.67
CA TYR A 213 1.68 -0.76 13.39
C TYR A 213 2.84 -0.89 12.39
N PRO A 214 3.32 -2.13 12.11
CA PRO A 214 4.56 -2.35 11.36
C PRO A 214 4.27 -2.35 9.85
N VAL A 215 3.87 -1.19 9.32
CA VAL A 215 3.33 -1.05 7.95
C VAL A 215 4.25 -1.64 6.88
N ASN A 216 5.56 -1.43 6.98
CA ASN A 216 6.50 -1.91 5.98
C ASN A 216 6.80 -3.41 6.10
N ASN A 217 6.83 -3.97 7.31
CA ASN A 217 6.89 -5.43 7.49
C ASN A 217 5.66 -6.11 6.88
N LEU A 218 4.47 -5.54 7.06
CA LEU A 218 3.24 -6.07 6.48
C LEU A 218 3.24 -5.96 4.94
N ARG A 219 3.70 -4.84 4.38
CA ARG A 219 3.88 -4.70 2.93
C ARG A 219 4.86 -5.75 2.38
N ASN A 220 6.01 -5.90 3.02
CA ASN A 220 7.01 -6.89 2.62
C ASN A 220 6.46 -8.32 2.71
N LEU A 221 5.73 -8.66 3.78
CA LEU A 221 5.07 -9.96 3.95
C LEU A 221 4.10 -10.26 2.79
N ALA A 222 3.26 -9.30 2.42
CA ALA A 222 2.36 -9.46 1.27
C ALA A 222 3.11 -9.54 -0.07
N ILE A 223 4.10 -8.69 -0.30
CA ILE A 223 4.89 -8.69 -1.54
C ILE A 223 5.63 -10.01 -1.74
N GLN A 224 6.31 -10.51 -0.69
CA GLN A 224 7.09 -11.74 -0.74
C GLN A 224 6.23 -12.97 -1.05
N ASN A 225 5.02 -13.01 -0.49
CA ASN A 225 4.10 -14.13 -0.67
C ASN A 225 3.10 -13.95 -1.82
N SER A 226 3.17 -12.83 -2.56
CA SER A 226 2.39 -12.66 -3.79
C SER A 226 2.78 -13.70 -4.85
N LYS A 227 1.77 -14.25 -5.55
CA LYS A 227 1.94 -15.32 -6.54
C LYS A 227 2.24 -14.84 -7.95
N THR A 228 2.03 -13.56 -8.23
CA THR A 228 2.20 -12.92 -9.55
C THR A 228 3.58 -12.26 -9.65
N GLU A 229 4.02 -11.95 -10.88
CA GLU A 229 5.31 -11.32 -11.11
C GLU A 229 5.29 -9.82 -10.79
N PHE A 230 4.18 -9.14 -11.12
CA PHE A 230 3.96 -7.74 -10.78
C PHE A 230 3.07 -7.60 -9.56
N VAL A 231 3.36 -6.60 -8.74
CA VAL A 231 2.55 -6.27 -7.57
C VAL A 231 2.06 -4.84 -7.70
N PHE A 232 0.81 -4.60 -7.34
CA PHE A 232 0.24 -3.26 -7.16
C PHE A 232 0.14 -2.98 -5.66
N ASN A 233 1.07 -2.19 -5.12
CA ASN A 233 1.09 -1.85 -3.71
C ASN A 233 0.02 -0.79 -3.40
N LEU A 234 -0.99 -1.18 -2.61
CA LEU A 234 -2.18 -0.38 -2.35
C LEU A 234 -2.51 -0.40 -0.85
N ASP A 235 -2.86 0.75 -0.29
CA ASP A 235 -3.39 0.78 1.08
C ASP A 235 -4.85 0.29 1.05
N VAL A 236 -5.29 -0.41 2.11
CA VAL A 236 -6.60 -1.11 2.13
C VAL A 236 -7.82 -0.19 1.93
N ASP A 237 -7.62 1.12 2.10
CA ASP A 237 -8.66 2.14 1.98
C ASP A 237 -8.75 2.75 0.56
N PHE A 238 -8.05 2.20 -0.42
CA PHE A 238 -8.18 2.62 -1.81
C PHE A 238 -8.91 1.58 -2.63
N LEU A 239 -9.79 2.05 -3.52
CA LEU A 239 -10.50 1.21 -4.47
C LEU A 239 -10.03 1.49 -5.90
N PRO A 240 -9.67 0.46 -6.67
CA PRO A 240 -9.48 0.59 -8.12
C PRO A 240 -10.84 0.64 -8.85
N PRO A 241 -10.90 1.18 -10.07
CA PRO A 241 -12.03 0.99 -10.97
C PRO A 241 -12.09 -0.45 -11.49
N LEU A 242 -13.28 -0.88 -11.90
CA LEU A 242 -13.47 -2.15 -12.58
C LEU A 242 -12.62 -2.23 -13.86
N GLY A 243 -12.04 -3.41 -14.11
CA GLY A 243 -11.24 -3.66 -15.32
C GLY A 243 -9.82 -3.12 -15.28
N LEU A 244 -9.39 -2.46 -14.20
CA LEU A 244 -8.03 -1.93 -14.06
C LEU A 244 -6.95 -3.02 -14.23
N HIS A 245 -7.19 -4.24 -13.74
CA HIS A 245 -6.25 -5.36 -13.88
C HIS A 245 -5.91 -5.64 -15.34
N GLN A 246 -6.93 -5.77 -16.20
CA GLN A 246 -6.74 -6.06 -17.62
C GLN A 246 -5.99 -4.93 -18.33
N TYR A 247 -6.34 -3.68 -18.01
CA TYR A 247 -5.66 -2.50 -18.55
C TYR A 247 -4.16 -2.47 -18.19
N ILE A 248 -3.81 -2.68 -16.93
CA ILE A 248 -2.40 -2.73 -16.50
C ILE A 248 -1.67 -3.88 -17.19
N ARG A 249 -2.32 -5.04 -17.29
CA ARG A 249 -1.76 -6.24 -17.93
C ARG A 249 -1.31 -5.96 -19.36
N GLU A 250 -2.14 -5.29 -20.15
CA GLU A 250 -1.80 -4.88 -21.52
C GLU A 250 -0.56 -3.96 -21.56
N HIS A 251 -0.46 -3.01 -20.62
CA HIS A 251 0.71 -2.13 -20.51
C HIS A 251 1.99 -2.88 -20.10
N ILE A 252 1.90 -3.88 -19.21
CA ILE A 252 3.04 -4.75 -18.86
C ILE A 252 3.53 -5.51 -20.08
N HIS A 253 2.63 -6.14 -20.84
CA HIS A 253 2.99 -6.88 -22.06
C HIS A 253 3.62 -5.97 -23.11
N LYS A 254 3.08 -4.76 -23.30
CA LYS A 254 3.67 -3.74 -24.18
C LYS A 254 5.10 -3.39 -23.76
N GLN A 255 5.33 -3.06 -22.48
CA GLN A 255 6.67 -2.72 -21.98
C GLN A 255 7.65 -3.88 -22.10
N LYS A 256 7.25 -5.12 -21.76
CA LYS A 256 8.10 -6.30 -21.90
C LYS A 256 8.54 -6.52 -23.35
N ASN A 257 7.63 -6.33 -24.30
CA ASN A 257 7.96 -6.41 -25.72
C ASN A 257 8.95 -5.32 -26.11
N ASP A 258 8.71 -4.06 -25.73
CA ASP A 258 9.60 -2.93 -26.03
C ASP A 258 11.04 -3.17 -25.50
N ILE A 259 11.18 -3.66 -24.26
CA ILE A 259 12.47 -3.97 -23.63
C ILE A 259 13.20 -5.12 -24.36
N THR A 260 12.47 -6.14 -24.81
CA THR A 260 13.07 -7.29 -25.52
C THR A 260 13.76 -6.84 -26.81
N TYR A 261 13.33 -5.73 -27.41
CA TYR A 261 13.94 -5.18 -28.62
C TYR A 261 15.12 -4.22 -28.35
N SER A 262 15.25 -3.65 -27.15
CA SER A 262 16.23 -2.58 -26.88
C SER A 262 17.57 -3.05 -26.30
N ASN A 263 17.69 -4.29 -25.82
CA ASN A 263 18.93 -4.90 -25.29
C ASN A 263 19.67 -4.09 -24.20
N SER A 264 19.01 -3.14 -23.50
CA SER A 264 19.62 -2.37 -22.42
C SER A 264 19.08 -2.81 -21.05
N GLU A 265 19.97 -3.14 -20.12
CA GLU A 265 19.59 -3.54 -18.75
C GLU A 265 18.86 -2.41 -18.00
N ASP A 266 19.21 -1.15 -18.27
CA ASP A 266 18.60 0.03 -17.65
C ASP A 266 17.13 0.25 -18.06
N GLU A 267 16.71 -0.20 -19.24
CA GLU A 267 15.31 -0.06 -19.68
C GLU A 267 14.36 -1.05 -18.98
N SER A 268 14.91 -2.13 -18.41
CA SER A 268 14.14 -3.20 -17.77
C SER A 268 13.52 -2.78 -16.42
N LYS A 269 14.03 -1.73 -15.78
CA LYS A 269 13.54 -1.24 -14.48
C LYS A 269 12.53 -0.13 -14.66
N PHE A 270 11.26 -0.48 -14.49
CA PHE A 270 10.17 0.48 -14.51
C PHE A 270 9.15 0.18 -13.41
N ALA A 271 8.47 1.24 -12.98
CA ALA A 271 7.29 1.17 -12.15
C ALA A 271 6.19 2.00 -12.82
N PHE A 272 5.00 1.43 -12.96
CA PHE A 272 3.84 2.19 -13.36
C PHE A 272 3.29 2.98 -12.18
N VAL A 273 2.99 4.25 -12.41
CA VAL A 273 2.36 5.15 -11.45
C VAL A 273 0.85 5.13 -11.71
N VAL A 274 0.08 4.89 -10.65
CA VAL A 274 -1.38 5.02 -10.64
C VAL A 274 -1.77 6.26 -9.84
N PRO A 275 -2.33 7.30 -10.48
CA PRO A 275 -2.81 8.49 -9.77
C PRO A 275 -3.90 8.18 -8.75
N SER A 276 -3.81 8.83 -7.59
CA SER A 276 -4.76 8.67 -6.50
C SER A 276 -5.68 9.87 -6.35
N PHE A 277 -6.93 9.59 -6.03
CA PHE A 277 -7.98 10.56 -5.76
C PHE A 277 -8.62 10.28 -4.40
N SER A 278 -9.27 11.28 -3.83
CA SER A 278 -9.99 11.18 -2.56
C SER A 278 -11.44 11.61 -2.77
N SER A 279 -12.37 10.91 -2.12
CA SER A 279 -13.77 11.24 -2.24
C SER A 279 -14.57 10.87 -0.99
N SER A 280 -15.53 11.71 -0.66
CA SER A 280 -16.55 11.46 0.35
C SER A 280 -17.80 10.78 -0.20
N ILE A 281 -17.89 10.57 -1.52
CA ILE A 281 -19.03 9.86 -2.11
C ILE A 281 -18.98 8.38 -1.74
N HIS A 282 -20.15 7.77 -1.61
CA HIS A 282 -20.28 6.36 -1.24
C HIS A 282 -19.50 5.47 -2.23
N PRO A 283 -18.72 4.46 -1.77
CA PRO A 283 -17.85 3.63 -2.61
C PRO A 283 -18.52 3.02 -3.85
N LYS A 284 -19.79 2.61 -3.73
CA LYS A 284 -20.60 2.08 -4.85
C LYS A 284 -20.80 3.07 -6.01
N ASN A 285 -20.65 4.36 -5.75
CA ASN A 285 -20.81 5.43 -6.73
C ASN A 285 -19.46 5.90 -7.30
N HIS A 286 -18.35 5.22 -6.96
CA HIS A 286 -17.05 5.52 -7.53
C HIS A 286 -17.05 5.21 -9.04
N PRO A 287 -16.47 6.09 -9.87
CA PRO A 287 -16.40 5.91 -11.31
C PRO A 287 -15.52 4.72 -11.68
N ASP A 288 -15.89 4.03 -12.76
CA ASP A 288 -15.07 2.97 -13.35
C ASP A 288 -14.34 3.42 -14.62
N ASP A 289 -14.48 4.70 -15.01
CA ASP A 289 -13.79 5.29 -16.15
C ASP A 289 -13.37 6.75 -15.90
N LYS A 290 -12.36 7.19 -16.66
CA LYS A 290 -11.71 8.51 -16.49
C LYS A 290 -12.63 9.71 -16.76
N LEU A 291 -13.57 9.63 -17.69
CA LEU A 291 -14.46 10.73 -18.04
C LEU A 291 -15.43 10.94 -16.90
N LYS A 292 -16.01 9.86 -16.36
CA LYS A 292 -16.87 10.00 -15.18
C LYS A 292 -16.10 10.51 -13.98
N LEU A 293 -14.85 10.06 -13.77
CA LEU A 293 -13.97 10.64 -12.77
C LEU A 293 -13.75 12.15 -12.99
N THR A 294 -13.43 12.55 -14.21
CA THR A 294 -13.18 13.96 -14.57
C THR A 294 -14.42 14.83 -14.31
N GLU A 295 -15.61 14.32 -14.64
CA GLU A 295 -16.88 14.98 -14.32
C GLU A 295 -17.07 15.15 -12.81
N LEU A 296 -16.78 14.11 -12.02
CA LEU A 296 -16.87 14.19 -10.56
C LEU A 296 -15.83 15.14 -9.94
N VAL A 297 -14.65 15.25 -10.54
CA VAL A 297 -13.64 16.24 -10.15
C VAL A 297 -14.09 17.66 -10.47
N TYR A 298 -14.66 17.87 -11.65
CA TYR A 298 -15.28 19.15 -12.03
C TYR A 298 -16.43 19.53 -11.09
N GLN A 299 -17.22 18.56 -10.63
CA GLN A 299 -18.30 18.76 -9.66
C GLN A 299 -17.83 18.91 -8.20
N HIS A 300 -16.52 18.86 -7.94
CA HIS A 300 -15.93 18.90 -6.59
C HIS A 300 -16.36 17.76 -5.65
N LEU A 301 -16.78 16.63 -6.22
CA LEU A 301 -17.14 15.41 -5.46
C LEU A 301 -15.95 14.47 -5.27
N VAL A 302 -14.94 14.61 -6.13
CA VAL A 302 -13.67 13.89 -6.08
C VAL A 302 -12.55 14.90 -6.26
N GLU A 303 -11.39 14.68 -5.64
CA GLU A 303 -10.22 15.51 -5.87
C GLU A 303 -8.93 14.68 -5.89
N PRO A 304 -7.86 15.13 -6.56
CA PRO A 304 -6.56 14.49 -6.44
C PRO A 304 -6.12 14.39 -4.98
N SER A 305 -5.71 13.20 -4.54
CA SER A 305 -5.41 12.96 -3.13
C SER A 305 -4.27 13.85 -2.65
N ASN A 306 -4.49 14.49 -1.49
CA ASN A 306 -3.47 15.17 -0.70
C ASN A 306 -2.63 16.23 -1.44
N LEU A 307 -3.02 16.71 -2.64
CA LEU A 307 -2.28 17.78 -3.32
C LEU A 307 -2.21 19.06 -2.48
N LYS A 308 -3.28 19.35 -1.73
CA LYS A 308 -3.32 20.47 -0.79
C LYS A 308 -2.46 20.25 0.46
N LEU A 309 -2.36 19.00 0.93
CA LEU A 309 -1.65 18.66 2.17
C LEU A 309 -0.14 18.51 1.94
N CYS A 310 0.24 17.86 0.85
CA CYS A 310 1.63 17.71 0.44
C CYS A 310 1.74 17.80 -1.09
N TRP A 311 1.96 19.02 -1.58
CA TRP A 311 2.13 19.28 -3.01
C TRP A 311 3.30 18.47 -3.57
N ASN A 312 4.44 18.44 -2.88
CA ASN A 312 5.64 17.72 -3.33
C ASN A 312 5.44 16.20 -3.37
N CYS A 313 4.55 15.65 -2.53
CA CYS A 313 4.27 14.21 -2.49
C CYS A 313 3.49 13.71 -3.71
N HIS A 314 2.64 14.54 -4.33
CA HIS A 314 1.73 14.07 -5.39
C HIS A 314 1.80 14.86 -6.69
N SER A 315 2.28 16.12 -6.68
CA SER A 315 2.42 16.92 -7.91
C SER A 315 3.36 16.35 -8.98
N PRO A 316 4.40 15.52 -8.68
CA PRO A 316 5.23 14.94 -9.73
C PRO A 316 4.45 14.06 -10.73
N THR A 317 3.28 13.54 -10.35
CA THR A 317 2.34 12.84 -11.24
C THR A 317 1.86 13.72 -12.40
N ASN A 318 1.89 15.05 -12.23
CA ASN A 318 1.40 16.05 -13.18
C ASN A 318 -0.07 15.83 -13.56
N PHE A 319 -0.98 16.10 -12.61
CA PHE A 319 -2.42 15.87 -12.78
C PHE A 319 -3.03 16.65 -13.95
N THR A 320 -2.60 17.90 -14.21
CA THR A 320 -3.03 18.68 -15.37
C THR A 320 -2.75 17.94 -16.68
N HIS A 321 -1.52 17.43 -16.84
CA HIS A 321 -1.18 16.60 -17.99
C HIS A 321 -1.95 15.27 -17.98
N TRP A 322 -2.07 14.62 -16.81
CA TRP A 322 -2.75 13.35 -16.68
C TRP A 322 -4.18 13.41 -17.21
N PHE A 323 -4.99 14.42 -16.85
CA PHE A 323 -6.38 14.52 -17.31
C PHE A 323 -6.49 14.56 -18.85
N GLN A 324 -5.52 15.18 -19.53
CA GLN A 324 -5.51 15.33 -20.99
C GLN A 324 -4.85 14.15 -21.72
N SER A 325 -4.03 13.38 -21.04
CA SER A 325 -3.25 12.31 -21.67
C SER A 325 -4.07 11.06 -21.94
N ASN A 326 -3.85 10.46 -23.11
CA ASN A 326 -4.33 9.13 -23.48
C ASN A 326 -3.19 8.12 -23.67
N GLU A 327 -1.93 8.60 -23.58
CA GLU A 327 -0.74 7.77 -23.68
C GLU A 327 0.02 7.78 -22.35
N ALA A 328 0.69 6.67 -22.07
CA ALA A 328 1.57 6.57 -20.91
C ALA A 328 2.78 7.48 -21.07
N TYR A 329 3.16 8.17 -20.00
CA TYR A 329 4.25 9.14 -20.02
C TYR A 329 5.20 8.95 -18.85
N GLN A 330 6.49 9.13 -19.11
CA GLN A 330 7.50 9.04 -18.07
C GLN A 330 7.61 10.38 -17.32
N ILE A 331 7.74 10.32 -16.00
CA ILE A 331 8.02 11.49 -15.16
C ILE A 331 9.44 11.41 -14.59
N ARG A 332 9.96 12.57 -14.19
CA ARG A 332 11.19 12.66 -13.41
C ARG A 332 10.84 12.54 -11.93
N TYR A 333 11.55 11.66 -11.23
CA TYR A 333 11.41 11.53 -9.79
C TYR A 333 11.76 12.85 -9.09
N LYS A 334 11.06 13.14 -7.99
CA LYS A 334 11.39 14.22 -7.06
C LYS A 334 11.32 13.66 -5.64
N TRP A 335 12.19 14.15 -4.77
CA TRP A 335 12.20 13.81 -3.36
C TRP A 335 10.83 14.01 -2.72
N ILE A 336 10.50 13.12 -1.79
CA ILE A 336 9.22 12.96 -1.09
C ILE A 336 8.04 12.51 -1.96
N TYR A 337 8.25 12.23 -3.25
CA TYR A 337 7.19 11.72 -4.12
C TYR A 337 6.61 10.41 -3.56
N GLU A 338 5.28 10.37 -3.44
CA GLU A 338 4.50 9.31 -2.79
C GLU A 338 3.44 8.73 -3.76
N PRO A 339 3.87 8.05 -4.84
CA PRO A 339 2.96 7.40 -5.77
C PRO A 339 2.42 6.06 -5.26
N TYR A 340 1.33 5.61 -5.88
CA TYR A 340 0.93 4.21 -5.86
C TYR A 340 1.52 3.51 -7.07
N LEU A 341 2.28 2.44 -6.83
CA LEU A 341 3.16 1.85 -7.82
C LEU A 341 2.79 0.40 -8.14
N ILE A 342 2.91 0.07 -9.43
CA ILE A 342 2.92 -1.29 -9.93
C ILE A 342 4.33 -1.59 -10.44
N TYR A 343 4.95 -2.65 -9.93
CA TYR A 343 6.33 -3.00 -10.30
C TYR A 343 6.56 -4.51 -10.22
N ASN A 344 7.61 -4.98 -10.91
CA ASN A 344 8.07 -6.36 -10.81
C ASN A 344 8.67 -6.60 -9.42
N ARG A 345 8.09 -7.54 -8.66
CA ARG A 345 8.48 -7.77 -7.26
C ARG A 345 9.83 -8.45 -7.08
N THR A 346 10.33 -9.16 -8.10
CA THR A 346 11.56 -9.96 -8.00
C THR A 346 12.80 -9.07 -7.97
N ASN A 347 12.79 -7.95 -8.69
CA ASN A 347 13.94 -7.06 -8.83
C ASN A 347 13.85 -5.79 -7.99
N ALA A 348 12.68 -5.51 -7.40
CA ALA A 348 12.46 -4.29 -6.64
C ALA A 348 13.08 -4.40 -5.24
N PRO A 349 13.70 -3.31 -4.73
CA PRO A 349 14.08 -3.22 -3.33
C PRO A 349 12.84 -3.36 -2.43
N THR A 350 13.02 -3.99 -1.27
CA THR A 350 11.98 -4.11 -0.24
C THR A 350 11.77 -2.77 0.48
N PHE A 351 10.62 -2.63 1.15
CA PHE A 351 10.39 -1.50 2.05
C PHE A 351 11.32 -1.59 3.26
N ASP A 352 11.77 -0.45 3.77
CA ASP A 352 12.60 -0.39 4.97
C ASP A 352 11.74 -0.60 6.22
N GLU A 353 11.96 -1.73 6.90
CA GLU A 353 11.15 -2.18 8.04
C GLU A 353 11.42 -1.40 9.33
N ARG A 354 12.39 -0.46 9.32
CA ARG A 354 12.56 0.49 10.42
C ARG A 354 11.41 1.48 10.53
N LEU A 355 10.73 1.77 9.42
CA LEU A 355 9.57 2.66 9.37
C LEU A 355 8.29 1.94 9.82
N LYS A 356 7.64 2.50 10.85
CA LYS A 356 6.40 2.00 11.46
C LYS A 356 5.41 3.13 11.70
N GLY A 357 4.13 2.82 11.73
CA GLY A 357 3.08 3.81 11.82
C GLY A 357 2.97 4.65 10.54
N TYR A 358 2.72 5.94 10.72
CA TYR A 358 2.47 6.89 9.63
C TYR A 358 3.69 7.76 9.29
N GLY A 359 3.94 7.95 8.00
CA GLY A 359 4.90 8.93 7.48
C GLY A 359 6.17 8.31 6.90
N PHE A 360 6.63 8.89 5.78
CA PHE A 360 7.85 8.54 5.04
C PHE A 360 7.97 7.09 4.55
N ASP A 361 6.95 6.26 4.75
CA ASP A 361 6.96 4.84 4.43
C ASP A 361 7.06 4.57 2.92
N LYS A 362 6.15 5.13 2.12
CA LYS A 362 6.08 4.97 0.66
C LYS A 362 7.05 5.91 -0.06
N ASN A 363 7.25 7.11 0.48
CA ASN A 363 8.11 8.14 -0.11
C ASN A 363 9.57 7.67 -0.09
N SER A 364 10.01 7.06 1.02
CA SER A 364 11.36 6.48 1.12
C SER A 364 11.54 5.30 0.19
N HIS A 365 10.55 4.41 0.04
CA HIS A 365 10.60 3.31 -0.93
C HIS A 365 10.70 3.82 -2.37
N SER A 366 9.96 4.86 -2.71
CA SER A 366 10.02 5.52 -4.02
C SER A 366 11.38 6.14 -4.29
N PHE A 367 12.04 6.71 -3.28
CA PHE A 367 13.42 7.16 -3.39
C PHE A 367 14.38 5.99 -3.67
N VAL A 368 14.26 4.88 -2.93
CA VAL A 368 15.13 3.71 -3.14
C VAL A 368 14.97 3.16 -4.55
N LEU A 369 13.74 3.08 -5.07
CA LEU A 369 13.47 2.71 -6.46
C LEU A 369 14.15 3.66 -7.45
N ALA A 370 14.03 4.97 -7.25
CA ALA A 370 14.63 5.98 -8.12
C ALA A 370 16.16 5.87 -8.15
N VAL A 371 16.82 5.77 -6.98
CA VAL A 371 18.27 5.57 -6.89
C VAL A 371 18.72 4.25 -7.53
N SER A 372 17.86 3.22 -7.48
CA SER A 372 18.11 1.92 -8.11
C SER A 372 17.94 1.90 -9.63
N GLY A 373 17.63 3.05 -10.25
CA GLY A 373 17.49 3.22 -11.70
C GLY A 373 16.07 3.01 -12.24
N TYR A 374 15.03 2.96 -11.39
CA TYR A 374 13.67 2.79 -11.88
C TYR A 374 13.13 4.02 -12.61
N ARG A 375 12.51 3.78 -13.77
CA ARG A 375 11.70 4.77 -14.49
C ARG A 375 10.27 4.76 -13.97
N PHE A 376 9.69 5.93 -13.77
CA PHE A 376 8.30 6.09 -13.33
C PHE A 376 7.42 6.46 -14.51
N ILE A 377 6.48 5.58 -14.87
CA ILE A 377 5.62 5.72 -16.04
C ILE A 377 4.17 5.88 -15.58
N VAL A 378 3.57 7.04 -15.79
CA VAL A 378 2.18 7.30 -15.42
C VAL A 378 1.23 6.68 -16.44
N LEU A 379 0.23 5.94 -15.94
CA LEU A 379 -0.80 5.33 -16.76
C LEU A 379 -2.00 6.28 -16.95
N PRO A 380 -2.39 6.62 -18.20
CA PRO A 380 -3.36 7.67 -18.48
C PRO A 380 -4.80 7.33 -18.10
N HIS A 381 -5.16 6.05 -17.98
CA HIS A 381 -6.52 5.60 -17.63
C HIS A 381 -6.58 4.79 -16.33
N ALA A 382 -5.45 4.64 -15.63
CA ALA A 382 -5.44 4.07 -14.29
C ALA A 382 -5.71 5.16 -13.26
N PHE A 383 -6.52 4.85 -12.25
CA PHE A 383 -6.67 5.67 -11.06
C PHE A 383 -7.12 4.80 -9.90
N ILE A 384 -7.05 5.33 -8.68
CA ILE A 384 -7.60 4.73 -7.47
C ILE A 384 -8.26 5.82 -6.64
N ILE A 385 -9.25 5.46 -5.82
CA ILE A 385 -9.97 6.41 -4.98
C ILE A 385 -9.92 5.96 -3.52
N HIS A 386 -9.42 6.84 -2.65
CA HIS A 386 -9.47 6.68 -1.19
C HIS A 386 -10.91 6.77 -0.71
N ILE A 387 -11.33 5.80 0.08
CA ILE A 387 -12.60 5.80 0.79
C ILE A 387 -12.39 6.33 2.21
N ASN A 388 -13.18 7.36 2.56
CA ASN A 388 -13.15 7.92 3.90
C ASN A 388 -13.38 6.85 4.97
N HIS A 389 -12.68 7.00 6.08
CA HIS A 389 -12.80 6.11 7.22
C HIS A 389 -12.52 6.85 8.52
N GLU A 390 -13.09 6.35 9.60
CA GLU A 390 -12.74 6.81 10.93
C GLU A 390 -11.31 6.40 11.30
N SER A 391 -10.72 7.11 12.25
CA SER A 391 -9.44 6.74 12.83
C SER A 391 -9.60 5.45 13.65
N SER A 392 -8.71 4.49 13.45
CA SER A 392 -8.68 3.27 14.25
C SER A 392 -7.81 3.46 15.49
N ASN A 393 -8.17 2.85 16.61
CA ASN A 393 -7.44 2.98 17.89
C ASN A 393 -5.96 2.53 17.81
N TRP A 394 -5.60 1.67 16.86
CA TRP A 394 -4.24 1.17 16.66
C TRP A 394 -3.31 2.15 15.93
N GLN A 395 -3.82 3.29 15.44
CA GLN A 395 -3.04 4.25 14.65
C GLN A 395 -1.93 4.93 15.45
N GLY A 396 -1.87 4.77 16.77
CA GLY A 396 -0.74 5.20 17.60
C GLY A 396 -0.82 6.68 18.02
N PRO A 397 0.32 7.34 18.27
CA PRO A 397 0.35 8.73 18.74
C PRO A 397 -0.09 9.72 17.65
N SER A 398 -0.05 11.03 17.92
CA SER A 398 -0.50 12.03 16.95
C SER A 398 0.29 11.95 15.64
N VAL A 399 -0.33 12.32 14.51
CA VAL A 399 0.33 12.31 13.19
C VAL A 399 1.67 13.07 13.19
N LYS A 400 1.72 14.21 13.91
CA LYS A 400 2.94 15.01 14.06
C LYS A 400 4.05 14.22 14.77
N ASP A 401 3.71 13.44 15.78
CA ASP A 401 4.66 12.63 16.52
C ASP A 401 5.22 11.50 15.67
N GLN A 402 4.35 10.83 14.91
CA GLN A 402 4.75 9.74 14.02
C GLN A 402 5.64 10.22 12.87
N LEU A 403 5.28 11.34 12.24
CA LEU A 403 6.14 11.96 11.22
C LEU A 403 7.53 12.27 11.79
N TRP A 404 7.59 12.78 13.01
CA TRP A 404 8.86 13.09 13.66
C TRP A 404 9.70 11.83 13.94
N ASP A 405 9.08 10.79 14.49
CA ASP A 405 9.75 9.51 14.74
C ASP A 405 10.32 8.91 13.43
N SER A 406 9.54 8.96 12.36
CA SER A 406 9.93 8.45 11.03
C SER A 406 10.97 9.30 10.31
N LEU A 407 11.08 10.60 10.61
CA LEU A 407 12.01 11.52 9.95
C LEU A 407 13.48 11.09 10.14
N SER A 408 13.85 10.69 11.37
CA SER A 408 15.21 10.22 11.65
C SER A 408 15.59 9.01 10.78
N ILE A 409 14.65 8.06 10.63
CA ILE A 409 14.86 6.88 9.79
C ILE A 409 14.91 7.25 8.31
N ALA A 410 14.08 8.19 7.85
CA ALA A 410 14.13 8.67 6.48
C ALA A 410 15.51 9.28 6.15
N CYS A 411 16.12 10.02 7.08
CA CYS A 411 17.48 10.53 6.95
C CYS A 411 18.54 9.42 6.88
N ASP A 412 18.41 8.39 7.73
CA ASP A 412 19.28 7.22 7.67
C ASP A 412 19.15 6.48 6.34
N ILE A 413 17.93 6.34 5.80
CA ILE A 413 17.69 5.72 4.49
C ILE A 413 18.40 6.49 3.37
N ILE A 414 18.37 7.83 3.36
CA ILE A 414 19.10 8.63 2.36
C ILE A 414 20.59 8.28 2.39
N LYS A 415 21.19 8.26 3.59
CA LYS A 415 22.59 7.90 3.79
C LYS A 415 22.89 6.47 3.33
N ASP A 416 22.12 5.51 3.83
CA ASP A 416 22.34 4.07 3.61
C ASP A 416 22.26 3.74 2.11
N ILE A 417 21.28 4.31 1.41
CA ILE A 417 21.09 4.09 -0.03
C ILE A 417 22.19 4.78 -0.84
N LYS A 418 22.61 6.01 -0.50
CA LYS A 418 23.75 6.64 -1.20
C LYS A 418 25.02 5.83 -1.05
N LEU A 419 25.33 5.35 0.16
CA LEU A 419 26.47 4.48 0.41
C LEU A 419 26.38 3.17 -0.38
N LYS A 420 25.20 2.52 -0.38
CA LYS A 420 24.97 1.26 -1.10
C LYS A 420 25.25 1.35 -2.60
N TYR A 421 24.95 2.50 -3.21
CA TYR A 421 25.14 2.74 -4.65
C TYR A 421 26.37 3.60 -4.98
N ASN A 422 27.30 3.79 -4.03
CA ASN A 422 28.55 4.57 -4.20
C ASN A 422 28.33 6.03 -4.63
N TYR A 423 27.27 6.67 -4.16
CA TYR A 423 27.03 8.10 -4.36
C TYR A 423 27.62 8.94 -3.23
N SER A 424 28.03 10.17 -3.58
CA SER A 424 28.51 11.18 -2.63
C SER A 424 27.40 11.56 -1.64
N LEU A 425 27.73 11.68 -0.36
CA LEU A 425 26.80 12.10 0.69
C LEU A 425 26.53 13.60 0.70
N ASP A 426 27.43 14.38 0.10
CA ASP A 426 27.40 15.84 0.05
C ASP A 426 26.67 16.38 -1.18
N ASP A 427 26.33 15.50 -2.14
CA ASP A 427 25.63 15.85 -3.37
C ASP A 427 24.19 15.31 -3.34
N SER A 428 23.25 16.09 -3.89
CA SER A 428 21.88 15.62 -4.17
C SER A 428 21.82 14.91 -5.52
N MET A 429 21.22 13.72 -5.55
CA MET A 429 20.98 12.93 -6.77
C MET A 429 19.75 13.44 -7.54
N PHE A 430 18.72 13.86 -6.81
CA PHE A 430 17.50 14.44 -7.37
C PHE A 430 17.29 15.84 -6.78
N ASN A 431 16.63 15.90 -5.63
CA ASN A 431 16.39 17.10 -4.83
C ASN A 431 16.12 16.74 -3.37
N GLU A 432 16.63 15.58 -2.93
CA GLU A 432 16.60 15.15 -1.54
C GLU A 432 17.59 15.98 -0.70
N PRO A 433 17.36 16.11 0.61
CA PRO A 433 18.30 16.83 1.47
C PRO A 433 19.67 16.13 1.47
N ILE A 434 20.73 16.93 1.45
CA ILE A 434 22.05 16.44 1.88
C ILE A 434 22.01 16.19 3.40
N LEU A 435 22.92 15.36 3.91
CA LEU A 435 22.84 14.91 5.31
C LEU A 435 22.86 16.06 6.32
N SER A 436 23.63 17.12 6.07
CA SER A 436 23.67 18.32 6.92
C SER A 436 22.37 19.14 6.92
N GLN A 437 21.49 18.90 5.94
CA GLN A 437 20.21 19.58 5.77
C GLN A 437 19.00 18.69 6.09
N CYS A 438 19.22 17.43 6.47
CA CYS A 438 18.14 16.46 6.59
C CYS A 438 17.12 16.80 7.67
N PHE A 439 17.49 17.56 8.71
CA PHE A 439 16.56 18.00 9.75
C PHE A 439 16.06 19.44 9.55
N THR A 440 16.10 19.95 8.32
CA THR A 440 15.61 21.30 7.97
C THR A 440 14.20 21.24 7.38
N ASP A 441 13.35 22.22 7.71
CA ASP A 441 11.98 22.35 7.18
C ASP A 441 11.92 22.63 5.66
N LEU A 442 13.06 22.76 4.97
CA LEU A 442 13.10 23.04 3.54
C LEU A 442 12.72 21.83 2.67
N HIS A 443 12.91 20.61 3.19
CA HIS A 443 12.84 19.37 2.43
C HIS A 443 11.65 18.46 2.79
N TRP A 444 10.83 18.88 3.77
CA TRP A 444 9.73 18.10 4.36
C TRP A 444 8.48 18.97 4.52
#